data_AF-W4ISP3-F1
#
_entry.id   AF-W4ISP3-F1
#
_cell.length_a   1.000
_cell.length_b   1.000
_cell.length_c   1.000
_cell.angle_alpha   90.00
_cell.angle_beta   90.00
_cell.angle_gamma   90.00
#
_symmetry.space_group_name_H-M   'P 1'
#
loop_
_entity.id
_entity.type
_entity.pdbx_description
1 polymer ?
#
loop_
_entity_poly.entity_id
_entity_poly.type
_entity_poly.pdbx_seq_one_letter_code
_entity_poly.pdbx_strand_id
1 'polypeptide(L)'
;MILLSNENGIVLPQILIDGVPLGNDVTLQNLEDEGILDYIIARLKCPNCLIDKSNIEERCPGCKKYYVTLITDDLIQNDSVIRILQGEPYKEPENE
;
A
#
# COMPACT_ATOMS: atom_id res chain seq x y z
N MET A 1 0.87 -19.76 -9.79
CA MET A 1 0.95 -18.34 -10.18
C MET A 1 2.25 -18.18 -10.96
N ILE A 2 2.20 -17.66 -12.20
CA ILE A 2 3.42 -17.50 -13.02
C ILE A 2 3.98 -16.11 -12.73
N LEU A 3 5.13 -16.06 -12.06
CA LEU A 3 5.91 -14.85 -11.87
C LEU A 3 6.43 -14.40 -13.24
N LEU A 4 5.91 -13.28 -13.76
CA LEU A 4 6.40 -12.71 -15.01
C LEU A 4 7.65 -11.88 -14.70
N SER A 5 8.77 -12.13 -15.37
CA SER A 5 9.95 -11.27 -15.26
C SER A 5 10.05 -10.40 -16.51
N ASN A 6 10.34 -9.11 -16.34
CA ASN A 6 10.65 -8.26 -17.49
C ASN A 6 12.08 -8.52 -18.00
N GLU A 7 12.48 -7.85 -19.09
CA GLU A 7 13.81 -7.96 -19.70
C GLU A 7 14.97 -7.61 -18.76
N ASN A 8 14.69 -6.89 -17.68
CA ASN A 8 15.64 -6.52 -16.63
C ASN A 8 15.64 -7.50 -15.43
N GLY A 9 14.89 -8.59 -15.51
CA GLY A 9 14.75 -9.58 -14.44
C GLY A 9 13.89 -9.13 -13.26
N ILE A 10 13.14 -8.03 -13.41
CA ILE A 10 12.20 -7.57 -12.37
C ILE A 10 10.97 -8.46 -12.42
N VAL A 11 10.69 -9.13 -11.31
CA VAL A 11 9.52 -9.97 -11.12
C VAL A 11 8.28 -9.11 -10.94
N LEU A 12 7.21 -9.38 -11.67
CA LEU A 12 5.92 -8.71 -11.59
C LEU A 12 4.84 -9.67 -11.07
N PRO A 13 3.84 -9.17 -10.32
CA PRO A 13 3.63 -7.77 -9.95
C PRO A 13 4.60 -7.27 -8.87
N GLN A 14 4.71 -5.94 -8.74
CA GLN A 14 5.40 -5.28 -7.62
C GLN A 14 4.40 -4.46 -6.83
N ILE A 15 4.49 -4.54 -5.51
CA ILE A 15 3.56 -3.95 -4.56
C ILE A 15 4.27 -2.84 -3.80
N LEU A 16 3.60 -1.69 -3.75
CA LEU A 16 4.05 -0.52 -3.01
C LEU A 16 2.92 -0.06 -2.11
N ILE A 17 3.23 0.24 -0.84
CA ILE A 17 2.29 0.81 0.12
C ILE A 17 2.94 2.06 0.71
N ASP A 18 2.24 3.19 0.70
CA ASP A 18 2.76 4.48 1.17
C ASP A 18 4.10 4.87 0.52
N GLY A 19 4.30 4.46 -0.74
CA GLY A 19 5.56 4.66 -1.49
C GLY A 19 6.75 3.82 -1.04
N VAL A 20 6.52 2.86 -0.13
CA VAL A 20 7.51 1.87 0.26
C VAL A 20 7.32 0.62 -0.61
N PRO A 21 8.36 0.16 -1.34
CA PRO A 21 8.28 -1.11 -2.05
C PRO A 21 8.29 -2.27 -1.05
N LEU A 22 7.26 -3.11 -1.11
CA LEU A 22 7.20 -4.35 -0.33
C LEU A 22 7.86 -5.51 -1.07
N GLY A 23 7.64 -5.61 -2.39
CA GLY A 23 8.11 -6.72 -3.20
C GLY A 23 7.01 -7.26 -4.10
N ASN A 24 7.01 -8.56 -4.35
CA ASN A 24 6.03 -9.21 -5.22
C ASN A 24 4.85 -9.81 -4.44
N ASP A 25 4.00 -10.55 -5.15
CA ASP A 25 2.88 -11.33 -4.62
C ASP A 25 3.30 -12.35 -3.54
N VAL A 26 4.46 -12.99 -3.69
CA VAL A 26 4.98 -13.93 -2.66
C VAL A 26 5.25 -13.19 -1.35
N THR A 27 5.86 -12.01 -1.39
CA THR A 27 6.07 -11.20 -0.18
C THR A 27 4.75 -10.80 0.47
N LEU A 28 3.74 -10.44 -0.34
CA LEU A 28 2.41 -10.11 0.17
C LEU A 28 1.77 -11.30 0.90
N GLN A 29 1.83 -12.48 0.28
CA GLN A 29 1.25 -13.70 0.83
C GLN A 29 1.91 -14.07 2.16
N ASN A 30 3.24 -13.96 2.27
CA ASN A 30 3.93 -14.18 3.53
C ASN A 30 3.47 -13.20 4.63
N LEU A 31 3.27 -11.92 4.30
CA LEU A 31 2.79 -10.92 5.27
C LEU A 31 1.35 -11.19 5.74
N GLU A 32 0.51 -11.71 4.83
CA GLU A 32 -0.84 -12.16 5.16
C GLU A 32 -0.80 -13.37 6.09
N ASP A 33 0.00 -14.39 5.75
CA ASP A 33 0.16 -15.61 6.54
C ASP A 33 0.73 -15.34 7.94
N GLU A 34 1.58 -14.31 8.07
CA GLU A 34 2.11 -13.83 9.36
C GLU A 34 1.13 -12.93 10.13
N GLY A 35 -0.02 -12.57 9.55
CA GLY A 35 -1.02 -11.69 10.16
C GLY A 35 -0.56 -10.23 10.29
N ILE A 36 0.39 -9.80 9.47
CA ILE A 36 1.02 -8.47 9.54
C ILE A 36 0.40 -7.51 8.51
N LEU A 37 -0.09 -8.04 7.39
CA LEU A 37 -0.54 -7.22 6.25
C LEU A 37 -1.65 -6.23 6.65
N ASP A 38 -2.65 -6.67 7.39
CA ASP A 38 -3.75 -5.81 7.88
C ASP A 38 -3.25 -4.59 8.65
N TYR A 39 -2.25 -4.78 9.51
CA TYR A 39 -1.67 -3.68 10.28
C TYR A 39 -0.87 -2.71 9.42
N ILE A 40 -0.24 -3.18 8.34
CA ILE A 40 0.43 -2.32 7.37
C ILE A 40 -0.62 -1.49 6.61
N ILE A 41 -1.68 -2.12 6.12
CA ILE A 41 -2.77 -1.46 5.37
C ILE A 41 -3.52 -0.45 6.23
N ALA A 42 -3.79 -0.78 7.50
CA ALA A 42 -4.38 0.14 8.48
C ALA A 42 -3.43 1.25 8.94
N ARG A 43 -2.21 1.31 8.38
CA ARG A 43 -1.15 2.27 8.73
C ARG A 43 -0.71 2.21 10.20
N LEU A 44 -0.88 1.05 10.85
CA LEU A 44 -0.48 0.79 12.24
C LEU A 44 0.93 0.19 12.35
N LYS A 45 1.45 -0.41 11.28
CA LYS A 45 2.85 -0.86 11.18
C LYS A 45 3.57 -0.23 10.00
N CYS A 46 4.89 -0.08 10.13
CA CYS A 46 5.72 0.39 9.03
C CYS A 46 5.91 -0.70 7.96
N PRO A 47 5.60 -0.45 6.67
CA PRO A 47 5.81 -1.42 5.60
C PRO A 47 7.29 -1.79 5.37
N ASN A 48 8.25 -1.00 5.87
CA ASN A 48 9.68 -1.24 5.66
C ASN A 48 10.35 -1.98 6.81
N CYS A 49 9.98 -1.70 8.07
CA CYS A 49 10.67 -2.25 9.25
C CYS A 49 9.73 -2.82 10.30
N LEU A 50 8.43 -2.89 10.01
CA LEU A 50 7.38 -3.55 10.80
C LEU A 50 7.16 -3.01 12.23
N ILE A 51 7.82 -1.91 12.59
CA ILE A 51 7.61 -1.23 13.87
C ILE A 51 6.21 -0.63 13.92
N ASP A 52 5.61 -0.64 15.11
CA ASP A 52 4.33 0.02 15.36
C ASP A 52 4.45 1.54 15.20
N LYS A 53 3.38 2.13 14.69
CA LYS A 53 3.26 3.58 14.48
C LYS A 53 1.81 4.02 14.60
N SER A 54 1.62 5.33 14.80
CA SER A 54 0.29 5.93 14.64
C SER A 54 -0.08 6.04 13.15
N ASN A 55 -1.38 5.99 12.85
CA ASN A 55 -1.92 6.04 11.49
C ASN A 55 -1.77 7.43 10.82
N ILE A 56 -1.48 8.47 11.60
CA ILE A 56 -1.23 9.84 11.13
C ILE A 56 0.25 10.19 10.95
N GLU A 57 1.17 9.29 11.29
CA GLU A 57 2.62 9.53 11.13
C GLU A 57 2.97 9.65 9.65
N GLU A 58 3.67 10.72 9.26
CA GLU A 58 4.19 10.95 7.91
C GLU A 58 5.55 10.28 7.67
N ARG A 59 6.22 9.86 8.76
CA ARG A 59 7.54 9.22 8.72
C ARG A 59 7.61 8.10 9.75
N CYS A 60 8.24 6.99 9.39
CA CYS A 60 8.43 5.89 10.33
C CYS A 60 9.21 6.32 11.59
N PRO A 61 8.74 6.03 12.82
CA PRO A 61 9.49 6.35 14.03
C PRO A 61 10.78 5.52 14.18
N GLY A 62 10.82 4.31 13.62
CA GLY A 62 11.99 3.42 13.63
C GLY A 62 12.97 3.69 12.50
N CYS A 63 12.64 3.26 11.27
CA CYS A 63 13.56 3.35 10.12
C CYS A 63 13.59 4.72 9.44
N LYS A 64 12.78 5.68 9.89
CA LYS A 64 12.79 7.07 9.42
C LYS A 64 12.46 7.24 7.93
N LYS A 65 11.80 6.26 7.28
CA LYS A 65 11.31 6.37 5.90
C LYS A 65 10.06 7.25 5.83
N TYR A 66 9.97 8.10 4.82
CA TYR A 66 8.79 8.92 4.55
C TYR A 66 7.70 8.10 3.87
N TYR A 67 6.45 8.38 4.24
CA TYR A 67 5.26 7.84 3.58
C TYR A 67 4.79 8.85 2.54
N VAL A 68 4.53 8.38 1.32
CA VAL A 68 4.13 9.25 0.21
C VAL A 68 2.90 8.73 -0.49
N THR A 69 2.01 9.66 -0.86
CA THR A 69 0.88 9.38 -1.74
C THR A 69 1.40 9.25 -3.17
N LEU A 70 1.31 8.04 -3.74
CA LEU A 70 1.77 7.78 -5.11
C LEU A 70 0.77 8.26 -6.17
N ILE A 71 -0.51 8.34 -5.82
CA ILE A 71 -1.60 8.70 -6.74
C ILE A 71 -2.00 10.14 -6.47
N THR A 72 -1.56 11.06 -7.34
CA THR A 72 -1.94 12.48 -7.28
C THR A 72 -3.32 12.72 -7.87
N ASP A 73 -3.99 13.82 -7.48
CA ASP A 73 -5.30 14.20 -8.02
C ASP A 73 -5.30 14.36 -9.55
N ASP A 74 -4.20 14.85 -10.14
CA ASP A 74 -4.06 14.99 -11.60
C ASP A 74 -4.13 13.64 -12.33
N LEU A 75 -3.47 12.61 -11.80
CA LEU A 75 -3.52 11.25 -12.34
C LEU A 75 -4.93 10.65 -12.27
N ILE A 76 -5.72 11.04 -11.27
CA ILE A 76 -7.12 10.65 -11.13
C ILE A 76 -7.98 11.39 -12.15
N GLN A 77 -7.80 12.70 -12.31
CA GLN A 77 -8.57 13.53 -13.24
C GLN A 77 -8.31 13.19 -14.71
N ASN A 78 -7.11 12.73 -15.03
CA ASN A 78 -6.69 12.37 -16.39
C ASN A 78 -6.86 10.88 -16.73
N ASP A 79 -7.67 10.14 -15.97
CA ASP A 79 -7.95 8.70 -16.17
C ASP A 79 -6.68 7.82 -16.30
N SER A 80 -5.56 8.27 -15.74
CA SER A 80 -4.26 7.58 -15.85
C SER A 80 -4.12 6.44 -14.83
N VAL A 81 -5.08 6.32 -13.91
CA VAL A 81 -5.12 5.30 -12.85
C VAL A 81 -6.50 4.66 -12.84
N ILE A 82 -6.53 3.34 -12.94
CA ILE A 82 -7.76 2.56 -12.74
C ILE A 82 -7.97 2.39 -11.24
N ARG A 83 -9.01 3.02 -10.69
CA ARG A 83 -9.43 2.85 -9.30
C ARG A 83 -10.43 1.71 -9.21
N ILE A 84 -10.03 0.62 -8.55
CA ILE A 84 -10.94 -0.48 -8.21
C ILE A 84 -11.36 -0.27 -6.76
N LEU A 85 -12.59 0.20 -6.54
CA LEU A 85 -13.17 0.30 -5.21
C LEU A 85 -13.92 -1.01 -4.92
N GLN A 86 -13.50 -1.75 -3.89
CA GLN A 86 -14.36 -2.79 -3.31
C GLN A 86 -15.12 -2.19 -2.13
N GLY A 87 -16.45 -2.11 -2.26
CA GLY A 87 -17.36 -1.52 -1.28
C GLY A 87 -18.08 -0.27 -1.80
N GLU A 88 -19.23 0.03 -1.19
CA GLU A 88 -19.94 1.29 -1.44
C GLU A 88 -19.09 2.46 -0.91
N PRO A 89 -19.00 3.59 -1.64
CA PRO A 89 -18.40 4.81 -1.10
C PRO A 89 -19.07 5.15 0.23
N TYR A 90 -18.28 5.45 1.27
CA TYR A 90 -18.82 5.93 2.53
C TYR A 90 -19.63 7.21 2.26
N LYS A 91 -20.95 7.15 2.52
CA LYS A 91 -21.82 8.32 2.53
C LYS A 91 -21.87 8.82 3.97
N GLU A 92 -21.47 10.06 4.18
CA GLU A 92 -21.72 10.72 5.47
C GLU A 92 -23.22 10.61 5.79
N PRO A 93 -23.59 10.30 7.05
CA PRO A 93 -25.00 10.27 7.42
C PRO A 93 -25.60 11.66 7.15
N GLU A 94 -26.67 11.70 6.36
CA GLU A 94 -27.48 12.91 6.22
C GLU A 94 -27.98 13.27 7.62
N ASN A 95 -27.59 14.44 8.12
CA ASN A 95 -28.06 14.92 9.42
C ASN A 95 -29.60 15.06 9.35
N GLU A 96 -30.32 14.18 10.05
CA GLU A 96 -31.77 14.31 10.30
C GLU A 96 -32.10 15.53 11.17
#